data_AF-A0A0F2JB84-F1
#
_entry.id   AF-A0A0F2JB84-F1
#
_cell.length_a   1.000
_cell.length_b   1.000
_cell.length_c   1.000
_cell.angle_alpha   90.00
_cell.angle_beta   90.00
_cell.angle_gamma   90.00
#
_symmetry.space_group_name_H-M   'P 1'
#
loop_
_entity.id
_entity.type
_entity.pdbx_description
1 polymer ?
#
loop_
_entity_poly.entity_id
_entity_poly.type
_entity_poly.pdbx_seq_one_letter_code
_entity_poly.pdbx_strand_id
1 'polypeptide(L)' 'MSHEKYEGITEALEYAEDTGQSVNVGLNRGGEGVKIEGIIKKVGENFFRILLEETGQIDTVAISEVEYVEYS' A
#
# COMPACT_ATOMS: atom_id res chain seq x y z
N MET A 1 13.49 -1.48 -15.95
CA MET A 1 12.23 -2.09 -15.48
C MET A 1 11.71 -1.36 -14.24
N SER A 2 11.64 -0.03 -14.25
CA SER A 2 11.67 0.74 -12.99
C SER A 2 10.79 2.00 -12.93
N HIS A 3 9.90 2.24 -13.89
CA HIS A 3 8.92 3.35 -13.81
C HIS A 3 7.50 2.82 -13.89
N GLU A 4 7.21 2.00 -14.92
CA GLU A 4 5.89 1.39 -15.13
C GLU A 4 5.36 0.60 -13.90
N LYS A 5 6.26 -0.08 -13.15
CA LYS A 5 5.89 -0.78 -11.92
C LYS A 5 5.45 0.18 -10.80
N TYR A 6 6.11 1.34 -10.68
CA TYR A 6 5.79 2.33 -9.65
C TYR A 6 4.52 3.11 -9.99
N GLU A 7 4.30 3.38 -11.28
CA GLU A 7 3.06 3.97 -11.77
C GLU A 7 1.87 3.05 -11.47
N GLY A 8 1.97 1.75 -11.80
CA GLY A 8 0.90 0.79 -11.51
C GLY A 8 0.61 0.58 -10.01
N ILE A 9 1.63 0.63 -9.14
CA ILE A 9 1.42 0.55 -7.68
C ILE A 9 0.71 1.81 -7.18
N THR A 10 1.14 2.99 -7.64
CA THR A 10 0.56 4.26 -7.20
C THR A 10 -0.91 4.34 -7.61
N GLU A 11 -1.23 4.01 -8.87
CA GLU A 11 -2.60 3.95 -9.37
C GLU A 11 -3.48 2.98 -8.56
N ALA A 12 -2.95 1.81 -8.19
CA ALA A 12 -3.69 0.85 -7.38
C ALA A 12 -3.98 1.38 -5.96
N LEU A 13 -3.02 2.08 -5.35
CA LEU A 13 -3.20 2.70 -4.04
C LEU A 13 -4.20 3.86 -4.08
N GLU A 14 -4.15 4.70 -5.11
CA GLU A 14 -5.10 5.80 -5.32
C GLU A 14 -6.52 5.28 -5.52
N TYR A 15 -6.69 4.23 -6.34
CA TYR A 15 -7.97 3.57 -6.52
C TYR A 15 -8.50 2.97 -5.20
N ALA A 16 -7.63 2.38 -4.38
CA ALA A 16 -8.01 1.87 -3.06
C ALA A 16 -8.39 2.99 -2.07
N GLU A 17 -7.73 4.16 -2.14
CA GLU A 17 -8.12 5.35 -1.37
C GLU A 17 -9.52 5.84 -1.77
N ASP A 18 -9.77 6.00 -3.07
CA ASP A 18 -11.03 6.50 -3.61
C ASP A 18 -12.21 5.58 -3.30
N THR A 19 -11.99 4.26 -3.37
CA THR A 19 -13.03 3.26 -3.13
C THR A 19 -13.22 2.94 -1.65
N GLY A 20 -12.23 3.20 -0.81
CA GLY A 20 -12.22 2.80 0.60
C GLY A 20 -12.25 1.28 0.81
N GLN A 21 -11.92 0.50 -0.22
CA GLN A 21 -11.84 -0.96 -0.13
C GLN A 21 -10.67 -1.40 0.74
N SER A 22 -10.82 -2.54 1.40
CA SER A 22 -9.70 -3.18 2.07
C SER A 22 -8.80 -3.87 1.05
N VAL A 23 -7.50 -3.70 1.20
CA VAL A 23 -6.49 -4.24 0.29
C VAL A 23 -5.39 -4.95 1.06
N ASN A 24 -4.82 -5.96 0.41
CA ASN A 24 -3.62 -6.65 0.82
C ASN A 24 -2.40 -6.01 0.16
N VAL A 25 -1.44 -5.55 0.96
CA VAL A 25 -0.20 -4.93 0.47
C VAL A 25 0.99 -5.78 0.87
N GLY A 26 1.76 -6.20 -0.13
CA GLY A 26 3.06 -6.84 0.07
C GLY A 26 4.17 -5.79 0.16
N LEU A 27 4.93 -5.83 1.24
CA LEU A 27 6.03 -4.91 1.54
C LEU A 27 7.37 -5.65 1.62
N ASN A 28 8.44 -5.00 1.19
CA ASN A 28 9.82 -5.40 1.42
C ASN A 28 10.46 -4.46 2.43
N ARG A 29 10.43 -4.87 3.71
CA ARG A 29 11.00 -4.08 4.81
C ARG A 29 12.34 -4.69 5.20
N GLY A 30 13.43 -4.01 4.86
CA GLY A 30 14.78 -4.44 5.25
C GLY A 30 15.19 -5.80 4.68
N GLY A 31 14.62 -6.22 3.55
CA GLY A 31 14.87 -7.54 2.95
C GLY A 31 13.91 -8.63 3.40
N GLU A 32 12.97 -8.33 4.30
CA GLU A 32 11.92 -9.25 4.72
C GLU A 32 10.58 -8.91 4.04
N GLY A 33 9.92 -9.94 3.51
CA GLY A 33 8.59 -9.83 2.93
C GLY A 33 7.53 -9.78 4.03
N VAL A 34 6.82 -8.67 4.13
CA VAL A 34 5.74 -8.44 5.10
C VAL A 34 4.44 -8.24 4.34
N LYS A 35 3.36 -8.90 4.77
CA LYS A 35 2.02 -8.70 4.23
C LYS A 35 1.18 -7.95 5.24
N ILE A 36 0.55 -6.86 4.82
CA ILE A 36 -0.39 -6.09 5.64
C ILE A 36 -1.74 -5.99 4.94
N GLU A 37 -2.81 -5.95 5.74
CA GLU A 37 -4.19 -5.79 5.26
C GLU A 37 -4.83 -4.56 5.90
N GLY A 38 -5.53 -3.77 5.10
CA GLY A 38 -6.09 -2.51 5.58
C GLY A 38 -6.73 -1.64 4.52
N ILE A 39 -7.29 -0.53 4.96
CA ILE A 39 -7.93 0.47 4.09
C ILE A 39 -6.97 1.63 3.89
N ILE A 40 -6.67 1.96 2.63
CA ILE A 40 -5.86 3.12 2.28
C ILE A 40 -6.64 4.40 2.65
N LYS A 41 -6.01 5.27 3.44
CA LYS A 41 -6.61 6.52 3.94
C LYS A 41 -6.07 7.77 3.26
N LYS A 42 -4.88 7.68 2.67
CA LYS A 42 -4.23 8.76 1.96
C LYS A 42 -3.05 8.24 1.14
N VAL A 43 -2.95 8.64 -0.11
CA VAL A 43 -1.76 8.50 -0.95
C VAL A 43 -1.09 9.87 -1.10
N GLY A 44 0.23 9.88 -0.98
CA GLY A 44 1.09 11.02 -1.27
C GLY A 44 2.15 10.63 -2.30
N GLU A 45 2.96 11.59 -2.71
CA GLU A 45 3.94 11.41 -3.81
C GLU A 45 4.86 10.20 -3.64
N ASN A 46 5.24 9.86 -2.41
CA ASN A 46 6.18 8.77 -2.11
C ASN A 46 5.77 7.90 -0.91
N PHE A 47 4.56 8.09 -0.38
CA PHE A 47 4.07 7.35 0.78
C PHE A 47 2.57 7.14 0.70
N PHE A 48 2.06 6.20 1.49
CA PHE A 48 0.63 6.09 1.76
C PHE A 48 0.37 5.85 3.25
N ARG A 49 -0.85 6.11 3.68
CA ARG A 49 -1.36 5.81 5.01
C ARG A 49 -2.41 4.72 4.91
N ILE A 50 -2.30 3.71 5.77
CA ILE A 50 -3.21 2.58 5.80
C ILE A 50 -3.74 2.39 7.22
N LEU A 51 -5.06 2.19 7.35
CA LEU A 51 -5.68 1.74 8.58
C LEU A 51 -5.61 0.21 8.60
N LEU A 52 -4.74 -0.33 9.44
CA LEU A 52 -4.51 -1.78 9.55
C LEU A 52 -5.71 -2.47 10.17
N GLU A 53 -6.19 -3.55 9.55
CA GLU A 53 -7.33 -4.31 10.08
C GLU A 53 -7.00 -5.05 11.38
N GLU A 54 -5.79 -5.61 11.49
CA GLU A 54 -5.38 -6.40 12.65
C GLU A 54 -5.33 -5.57 13.95
N THR A 55 -4.88 -4.32 13.86
CA THR A 55 -4.58 -3.49 15.03
C THR A 55 -5.49 -2.27 15.16
N GLY A 56 -6.20 -1.89 14.10
CA GLY A 56 -6.95 -0.63 14.02
C GLY A 56 -6.05 0.62 14.05
N GLN A 57 -4.73 0.46 13.91
CA GLN A 57 -3.77 1.57 13.91
C GLN A 57 -3.53 2.09 12.49
N ILE A 58 -3.18 3.37 12.39
CA ILE A 58 -2.74 3.97 11.13
C ILE A 58 -1.23 3.81 11.02
N ASP A 59 -0.78 3.12 9.98
CA ASP A 59 0.64 3.04 9.60
C ASP A 59 0.92 3.96 8.40
N THR A 60 2.15 4.47 8.31
CA THR A 60 2.64 5.25 7.17
C THR A 60 3.76 4.49 6.49
N VAL A 61 3.58 4.19 5.21
CA VAL A 61 4.45 3.27 4.47
C VAL A 61 5.00 3.98 3.23
N ALA A 62 6.28 3.79 2.94
CA ALA A 62 6.88 4.32 1.73
C ALA A 62 6.47 3.47 0.51
N ILE A 63 6.09 4.12 -0.60
CA ILE A 63 5.72 3.42 -1.84
C ILE A 63 6.89 2.57 -2.37
N SER A 64 8.13 2.98 -2.08
CA SER A 64 9.35 2.23 -2.41
C SER A 64 9.47 0.87 -1.72
N GLU A 65 8.74 0.65 -0.63
CA GLU A 65 8.70 -0.64 0.06
C GLU A 65 7.67 -1.59 -0.58
N VAL A 66 6.78 -1.11 -1.45
CA VAL A 66 5.67 -1.93 -1.96
C VAL A 66 6.13 -2.85 -3.08
N GLU A 67 5.86 -4.13 -2.92
CA GLU A 67 6.10 -5.15 -3.95
C GLU A 67 4.87 -5.39 -4.83
N TYR A 68 3.68 -5.40 -4.22
CA TYR A 68 2.39 -5.62 -4.87
C TYR A 68 1.21 -5.08 -4.02
N VAL A 69 0.06 -4.89 -4.68
CA VAL A 69 -1.25 -4.55 -4.08
C VAL A 69 -2.30 -5.51 -4.66
N GLU A 70 -3.07 -6.17 -3.79
CA GLU A 70 -4.15 -7.09 -4.15
C GLU A 70 -5.46 -6.68 -3.47
N TYR A 71 -6.58 -6.73 -4.21
CA TYR A 71 -7.90 -6.41 -3.68
C TYR A 71 -8.56 -7.66 -3.09
N SER A 72 -9.15 -7.54 -1.89
CA SER A 72 -9.91 -8.59 -1.20
C SER A 72 -11.34 -8.72 -1.73
#